data_AF-A0AAE2JUN4-F1
#
_entry.id   AF-A0AAE2JUN4-F1
#
_cell.length_a   1.000
_cell.length_b   1.000
_cell.length_c   1.000
_cell.angle_alpha   90.00
_cell.angle_beta   90.00
_cell.angle_gamma   90.00
#
_symmetry.space_group_name_H-M   'P 1'
#
loop_
_entity.id
_entity.type
_entity.pdbx_description
1 polymer ?
#
loop_
_entity_poly.entity_id
_entity_poly.type
_entity_poly.pdbx_seq_one_letter_code
_entity_poly.pdbx_strand_id
1 'polypeptide(L)'
;MSDGRKTKTTVDIYGQQFTIVGDETKSHMRHVASIVDDKMREINEKNPYLDINKLAVLTAVNVVHDYLKLKEEFERLKGQIKEKD
;
A
#
# COMPACT_ATOMS: atom_id res chain seq x y z
N MET A 1 30.00 1.24 11.31
CA MET A 1 29.15 0.44 10.41
C MET A 1 27.76 0.35 11.02
N SER A 2 26.92 1.35 10.80
CA SER A 2 25.53 1.36 11.28
C SER A 2 24.68 0.64 10.24
N ASP A 3 24.60 -0.68 10.37
CA ASP A 3 23.62 -1.49 9.64
C ASP A 3 22.24 -1.01 10.10
N GLY A 4 21.56 -0.23 9.24
CA GLY A 4 20.23 0.30 9.52
C GLY A 4 19.32 -0.86 9.87
N ARG A 5 18.68 -0.83 11.04
CA ARG A 5 17.87 -1.95 11.56
C ARG A 5 16.63 -2.16 10.68
N LYS A 6 16.82 -2.87 9.58
CA LYS A 6 15.73 -3.37 8.74
C LYS A 6 14.91 -4.34 9.57
N THR A 7 13.67 -3.97 9.81
CA THR A 7 12.72 -4.77 10.56
C THR A 7 12.11 -5.80 9.61
N LYS A 8 12.30 -7.09 9.93
CA LYS A 8 11.61 -8.19 9.24
C LYS A 8 10.26 -8.43 9.92
N THR A 9 9.19 -8.42 9.13
CA THR A 9 7.82 -8.68 9.60
C THR A 9 7.13 -9.65 8.66
N THR A 10 6.60 -10.72 9.24
CA THR A 10 5.74 -11.66 8.52
C THR A 10 4.29 -11.19 8.64
N VAL A 11 3.59 -11.14 7.51
CA VAL A 11 2.21 -10.71 7.38
C VAL A 11 1.44 -11.68 6.49
N ASP A 12 0.14 -11.76 6.67
CA ASP A 12 -0.74 -12.56 5.82
C ASP A 12 -1.57 -11.63 4.92
N ILE A 13 -1.51 -11.86 3.62
CA ILE A 13 -2.23 -11.10 2.60
C ILE A 13 -2.95 -12.11 1.70
N TYR A 14 -4.27 -12.00 1.62
CA TYR A 14 -5.15 -12.85 0.82
C TYR A 14 -4.96 -14.36 1.09
N GLY A 15 -4.74 -14.71 2.37
CA GLY A 15 -4.49 -16.08 2.80
C GLY A 15 -3.09 -16.62 2.47
N GLN A 16 -2.19 -15.78 1.95
CA GLN A 16 -0.78 -16.11 1.69
C GLN A 16 0.14 -15.36 2.64
N GLN A 17 1.14 -16.06 3.16
CA GLN A 17 2.10 -15.48 4.09
C GLN A 17 3.29 -14.85 3.34
N PHE A 18 3.54 -13.57 3.62
CA PHE A 18 4.66 -12.81 3.06
C PHE A 18 5.60 -12.32 4.17
N THR A 19 6.90 -12.36 3.91
CA THR A 19 7.89 -11.74 4.79
C THR A 19 8.36 -10.44 4.16
N ILE A 20 8.02 -9.31 4.79
CA ILE A 20 8.40 -7.98 4.34
C ILE A 20 9.56 -7.45 5.17
N VAL A 21 10.52 -6.83 4.51
CA VAL A 21 11.70 -6.20 5.13
C VAL A 21 11.62 -4.71 4.85
N GLY A 22 11.57 -3.90 5.91
CA GLY A 22 11.49 -2.45 5.78
C GLY A 22 12.11 -1.73 6.97
N ASP A 23 12.36 -0.44 6.81
CA ASP A 23 12.90 0.41 7.88
C ASP A 23 11.78 0.89 8.83
N GLU A 24 10.53 0.64 8.46
CA GLU A 24 9.33 0.98 9.22
C GLU A 24 9.03 0.02 10.38
N THR A 25 8.18 0.49 11.30
CA THR A 25 7.76 -0.31 12.45
C THR A 25 6.91 -1.52 12.04
N LYS A 26 6.99 -2.61 12.82
CA LYS A 26 6.15 -3.82 12.61
C LYS A 26 4.66 -3.50 12.54
N SER A 27 4.19 -2.54 13.35
CA SER A 27 2.79 -2.13 13.38
C SER A 27 2.39 -1.46 12.07
N HIS A 28 3.21 -0.55 11.55
CA HIS A 28 2.96 0.09 10.26
C HIS A 28 2.92 -0.95 9.14
N MET A 29 3.88 -1.87 9.10
CA MET A 29 3.93 -2.92 8.08
C MET A 29 2.70 -3.85 8.11
N ARG A 30 2.21 -4.22 9.30
CA ARG A 30 0.97 -5.00 9.44
C ARG A 30 -0.25 -4.20 8.97
N HIS A 31 -0.29 -2.91 9.28
CA HIS A 31 -1.38 -2.04 8.85
C HIS A 31 -1.43 -1.92 7.31
N VAL A 32 -0.28 -1.71 6.67
CA VAL A 32 -0.17 -1.73 5.20
C VAL A 32 -0.65 -3.06 4.62
N ALA A 33 -0.23 -4.18 5.20
CA ALA A 33 -0.68 -5.51 4.75
C ALA A 33 -2.21 -5.69 4.88
N SER A 34 -2.82 -5.21 5.98
CA SER A 34 -4.27 -5.24 6.18
C SER A 34 -5.00 -4.45 5.09
N ILE A 35 -4.53 -3.24 4.76
CA ILE A 35 -5.14 -2.41 3.72
C ILE A 35 -5.08 -3.11 2.35
N VAL A 36 -3.96 -3.77 2.05
CA VAL A 36 -3.81 -4.52 0.80
C VAL A 36 -4.76 -5.72 0.77
N ASP A 37 -4.89 -6.47 1.87
CA ASP A 37 -5.83 -7.59 1.97
C ASP A 37 -7.27 -7.13 1.73
N ASP A 38 -7.69 -6.05 2.40
CA ASP A 38 -9.04 -5.48 2.26
C ASP A 38 -9.32 -5.05 0.81
N LYS A 39 -8.35 -4.38 0.16
CA LYS A 39 -8.49 -3.93 -1.24
C LYS A 39 -8.55 -5.10 -2.22
N MET A 40 -7.78 -6.16 -1.98
CA MET A 40 -7.84 -7.40 -2.77
C MET A 40 -9.22 -8.06 -2.63
N ARG A 41 -9.77 -8.14 -1.41
CA ARG A 41 -11.12 -8.68 -1.18
C ARG A 41 -12.20 -7.86 -1.87
N GLU A 42 -12.14 -6.54 -1.77
CA GLU A 42 -13.11 -5.63 -2.42
C GLU A 42 -13.13 -5.80 -3.94
N ILE A 43 -11.96 -5.94 -4.56
CA ILE A 43 -11.86 -6.13 -6.01
C ILE A 43 -12.38 -7.53 -6.40
N ASN A 44 -12.10 -8.55 -5.59
CA ASN A 44 -12.58 -9.91 -5.82
C ASN A 44 -14.11 -10.03 -5.67
N GLU A 45 -14.72 -9.32 -4.72
CA GLU A 45 -16.19 -9.25 -4.57
C GLU A 45 -16.85 -8.68 -5.83
N LYS A 46 -16.22 -7.68 -6.47
CA LYS A 46 -16.72 -7.07 -7.71
C LYS A 46 -16.48 -7.94 -8.95
N ASN A 47 -15.46 -8.80 -8.94
CA ASN A 47 -15.14 -9.68 -10.05
C ASN A 47 -14.53 -11.01 -9.57
N PRO A 48 -15.38 -11.99 -9.21
CA PRO A 48 -14.94 -13.22 -8.54
C PRO A 48 -14.25 -14.24 -9.46
N TYR A 49 -14.19 -13.99 -10.76
CA TYR A 49 -13.54 -14.88 -11.74
C TYR A 49 -12.09 -14.48 -12.04
N LEU A 50 -11.55 -13.49 -11.34
CA LEU A 50 -10.16 -13.06 -11.50
C LEU A 50 -9.18 -14.06 -10.86
N ASP A 51 -8.12 -14.38 -11.59
CA ASP A 51 -6.97 -15.08 -11.03
C ASP A 51 -6.28 -14.21 -9.96
N ILE A 52 -5.73 -14.85 -8.93
CA ILE A 52 -5.08 -14.19 -7.78
C ILE A 52 -3.93 -13.28 -8.24
N ASN A 53 -3.15 -13.69 -9.24
CA ASN A 53 -2.06 -12.85 -9.75
C ASN A 53 -2.59 -11.58 -10.42
N LYS A 54 -3.66 -11.70 -11.21
CA LYS A 54 -4.31 -10.55 -11.86
C LYS A 54 -4.95 -9.63 -10.83
N LEU A 55 -5.56 -10.19 -9.79
CA LEU A 55 -6.11 -9.46 -8.66
C LEU A 55 -5.03 -8.66 -7.94
N ALA A 56 -3.89 -9.27 -7.63
CA ALA A 56 -2.77 -8.60 -6.97
C ALA A 56 -2.21 -7.45 -7.82
N VAL A 57 -2.01 -7.66 -9.12
CA VAL A 57 -1.56 -6.60 -10.03
C VAL A 57 -2.57 -5.47 -10.13
N LEU A 58 -3.86 -5.78 -10.26
CA LEU A 58 -4.92 -4.77 -10.32
C LEU A 58 -5.02 -3.96 -9.02
N THR A 59 -4.82 -4.63 -7.88
CA THR A 59 -4.74 -3.97 -6.57
C THR A 59 -3.57 -3.01 -6.51
N ALA A 60 -2.38 -3.44 -6.94
CA ALA A 60 -1.19 -2.58 -6.98
C ALA A 60 -1.41 -1.35 -7.88
N VAL A 61 -2.00 -1.53 -9.07
CA VAL A 61 -2.33 -0.42 -9.99
C VAL A 61 -3.30 0.57 -9.33
N ASN A 62 -4.35 0.08 -8.69
CA ASN A 62 -5.33 0.93 -8.01
C ASN A 62 -4.70 1.73 -6.86
N VAL A 63 -3.87 1.08 -6.03
CA VAL A 63 -3.20 1.75 -4.90
C VAL A 63 -2.22 2.82 -5.40
N VAL A 64 -1.44 2.54 -6.45
CA VAL A 64 -0.51 3.52 -7.03
C VAL A 64 -1.26 4.69 -7.65
N HIS A 65 -2.40 4.45 -8.31
CA HIS A 65 -3.26 5.50 -8.85
C HIS A 65 -3.80 6.43 -7.75
N ASP A 66 -4.30 5.85 -6.66
CA ASP A 66 -4.80 6.61 -5.51
C ASP A 66 -3.66 7.43 -4.86
N TYR A 67 -2.46 6.84 -4.75
CA TYR A 67 -1.27 7.54 -4.26
C TYR A 67 -0.86 8.72 -5.15
N LEU A 68 -0.89 8.56 -6.48
CA LEU A 68 -0.55 9.65 -7.41
C LEU A 68 -1.54 10.81 -7.30
N LYS A 69 -2.84 10.51 -7.25
CA LYS A 69 -3.87 11.54 -7.03
C LYS A 69 -3.67 12.29 -5.72
N LEU A 70 -3.39 11.56 -4.63
CA LEU A 70 -3.15 12.17 -3.33
C LEU A 70 -1.91 13.07 -3.35
N LYS A 71 -0.85 12.64 -4.04
CA LYS A 71 0.38 13.42 -4.21
C LYS A 71 0.15 14.69 -5.02
N GLU A 72 -0.61 14.61 -6.11
CA GLU A 72 -0.99 15.76 -6.92
C GLU A 72 -1.80 16.78 -6.12
N GLU A 73 -2.79 16.30 -5.35
CA GLU A 73 -3.59 17.17 -4.47
C GLU A 73 -2.75 17.80 -3.37
N PHE A 74 -1.83 17.04 -2.76
CA PHE A 74 -0.90 17.55 -1.76
C PHE A 74 -0.01 18.67 -2.31
N GLU A 75 0.59 18.48 -3.49
CA GLU A 75 1.41 19.52 -4.11
C GLU A 75 0.58 20.74 -4.52
N ARG A 76 -0.65 20.56 -5.00
CA ARG A 76 -1.59 21.65 -5.29
C ARG A 76 -1.89 22.48 -4.03
N LEU A 77 -2.24 21.84 -2.93
CA LEU A 77 -2.53 22.50 -1.65
C LEU A 77 -1.30 23.22 -1.10
N LYS A 78 -0.12 22.60 -1.18
CA LYS A 78 1.16 23.19 -0.76
C LYS A 78 1.52 24.43 -1.58
N GLY A 79 1.21 24.43 -2.88
CA GLY A 79 1.33 25.61 -3.74
C GLY A 79 0.43 26.75 -3.30
N GLN A 80 -0.84 26.45 -2.99
CA GLN A 80 -1.81 27.45 -2.51
C GLN A 80 -1.43 28.08 -1.17
N ILE A 81 -0.79 27.32 -0.27
CA ILE A 81 -0.28 27.85 0.99
C ILE A 81 0.88 28.81 0.72
N LYS A 82 1.81 28.46 -0.17
CA LYS A 82 2.96 29.30 -0.53
C LYS A 82 2.59 30.60 -1.24
N GLU A 83 1.49 30.64 -1.99
CA GLU A 83 1.00 31.86 -2.65
C GLU A 83 0.28 32.82 -1.68
N LYS A 84 -0.04 32.35 -0.47
CA LYS A 84 -0.82 33.10 0.52
C LYS A 84 0.03 33.71 1.65
N ASP A 85 1.33 33.40 1.67
CA ASP A 85 2.38 34.05 2.48
C ASP A 85 3.11 35.11 1.63
#